data_AF-A0A6J5WTT1-F1
#
_entry.id   AF-A0A6J5WTT1-F1
#
_cell.length_a   1.000
_cell.length_b   1.000
_cell.length_c   1.000
_cell.angle_alpha   90.00
_cell.angle_beta   90.00
_cell.angle_gamma   90.00
#
_symmetry.space_group_name_H-M   'P 1'
#
loop_
_entity.id
_entity.type
_entity.pdbx_description
1 polymer ?
#
loop_
_entity_poly.entity_id
_entity_poly.type
_entity_poly.pdbx_seq_one_letter_code
_entity_poly.pdbx_strand_id
1 'polypeptide(L)'
;METKRTTAAAGQIQNKAVAIAWCLINRLVHCVEYPKTWIEDTRGMLMVVATMISTATFQAAVNPPGGVCEYGEKCFPGSSVVATVLKDDFFLFVIFNTVSFIASLSVTLLLVGGFPLRNRVIMWLLSMAMCLTVTSMALTYIQALSLVSPADDTFESYVKMFKISVGVWTALLLTIAAIHTIRLPIWLSRKLWRRFKHKIPKSLRNVIDSLVDSSKARHRTKKF
;
A
#
# COMPACT_ATOMS: atom_id res chain seq x y z
N MET A 1 -19.35 37.83 -39.23
CA MET A 1 -18.60 38.32 -38.04
C MET A 1 -18.88 37.52 -36.77
N GLU A 2 -20.07 36.91 -36.62
CA GLU A 2 -20.42 36.11 -35.42
C GLU A 2 -19.57 34.87 -35.19
N THR A 3 -19.21 34.12 -36.24
CA THR A 3 -18.39 32.91 -36.15
C THR A 3 -16.98 33.14 -35.58
N LYS A 4 -16.44 34.35 -35.71
CA LYS A 4 -15.13 34.74 -35.13
C LYS A 4 -15.22 35.09 -33.64
N ARG A 5 -16.38 35.58 -33.18
CA ARG A 5 -16.64 35.89 -31.76
C ARG A 5 -16.94 34.62 -30.95
N THR A 6 -17.68 33.66 -31.54
CA THR A 6 -18.01 32.39 -30.87
C THR A 6 -16.78 31.50 -30.67
N THR A 7 -15.86 31.45 -31.64
CA THR A 7 -14.59 30.72 -31.54
C THR A 7 -13.63 31.32 -30.49
N ALA A 8 -13.59 32.65 -30.37
CA ALA A 8 -12.81 33.34 -29.33
C ALA A 8 -13.35 33.08 -27.91
N ALA A 9 -14.68 33.10 -27.75
CA ALA A 9 -15.34 32.80 -26.48
C ALA A 9 -15.10 31.33 -26.05
N ALA A 10 -15.21 30.38 -26.99
CA ALA A 10 -14.93 28.96 -26.73
C ALA A 10 -13.48 28.73 -26.29
N GLY A 11 -12.51 29.37 -26.94
CA GLY A 11 -11.09 29.31 -26.55
C GLY A 11 -10.84 29.85 -25.14
N GLN A 12 -11.54 30.91 -24.74
CA GLN A 12 -11.41 31.51 -23.40
C GLN A 12 -12.00 30.63 -22.29
N ILE A 13 -13.07 29.87 -22.57
CA ILE A 13 -13.66 28.90 -21.65
C ILE A 13 -12.74 27.70 -21.45
N GLN A 14 -12.22 27.12 -22.55
CA GLN A 14 -11.29 25.99 -22.51
C GLN A 14 -10.02 26.35 -21.71
N ASN A 15 -9.52 27.55 -21.90
CA ASN A 15 -8.38 28.12 -21.19
C ASN A 15 -8.60 28.24 -19.67
N LYS A 16 -9.77 28.73 -19.24
CA LYS A 16 -10.12 28.80 -17.81
C LYS A 16 -10.27 27.42 -17.18
N ALA A 17 -10.91 26.47 -17.88
CA ALA A 17 -11.06 25.10 -17.41
C ALA A 17 -9.70 24.42 -17.19
N VAL A 18 -8.78 24.59 -18.13
CA VAL A 18 -7.39 24.10 -18.06
C VAL A 18 -6.63 24.70 -16.86
N ALA A 19 -6.81 25.99 -16.58
CA ALA A 19 -6.16 26.65 -15.45
C ALA A 19 -6.72 26.19 -14.09
N ILE A 20 -8.04 26.00 -13.99
CA ILE A 20 -8.70 25.47 -12.78
C ILE A 20 -8.26 24.03 -12.51
N ALA A 21 -8.25 23.18 -13.54
CA ALA A 21 -7.79 21.80 -13.44
C ALA A 21 -6.33 21.73 -12.93
N TRP A 22 -5.45 22.57 -13.47
CA TRP A 22 -4.06 22.66 -13.00
C TRP A 22 -3.94 23.14 -11.55
N CYS A 23 -4.73 24.13 -11.16
CA CYS A 23 -4.75 24.65 -9.79
C CYS A 23 -5.19 23.55 -8.79
N LEU A 24 -6.24 22.80 -9.12
CA LEU A 24 -6.74 21.68 -8.32
C LEU A 24 -5.69 20.56 -8.20
N ILE A 25 -5.06 20.18 -9.31
CA ILE A 25 -3.96 19.19 -9.31
C ILE A 25 -2.82 19.64 -8.40
N ASN A 26 -2.42 20.91 -8.49
CA ASN A 26 -1.28 21.39 -7.71
C ASN A 26 -1.60 21.46 -6.20
N ARG A 27 -2.84 21.82 -5.84
CA ARG A 27 -3.34 21.80 -4.46
C ARG A 27 -3.41 20.39 -3.89
N LEU A 28 -3.98 19.44 -4.64
CA LEU A 28 -4.08 18.04 -4.23
C LEU A 28 -2.71 17.43 -3.95
N VAL A 29 -1.71 17.73 -4.77
CA VAL A 29 -0.36 17.22 -4.51
C VAL A 29 0.25 17.80 -3.26
N HIS A 30 0.08 19.11 -3.02
CA HIS A 30 0.63 19.71 -1.81
C HIS A 30 0.03 19.08 -0.53
N CYS A 31 -1.21 18.58 -0.59
CA CYS A 31 -1.82 17.81 0.51
C CYS A 31 -1.28 16.37 0.63
N VAL A 32 -0.72 15.80 -0.44
CA VAL A 32 -0.32 14.39 -0.53
C VAL A 32 1.21 14.20 -0.49
N GLU A 33 1.99 15.27 -0.68
CA GLU A 33 3.45 15.25 -0.73
C GLU A 33 4.04 15.20 0.69
N TYR A 34 4.62 14.06 1.07
CA TYR A 34 5.28 13.90 2.38
C TYR A 34 6.53 14.79 2.50
N PRO A 35 6.85 15.27 3.71
CA PRO A 35 8.13 15.92 3.97
C PRO A 35 9.28 14.95 3.64
N LYS A 36 10.34 15.46 3.01
CA LYS A 36 11.45 14.64 2.50
C LYS A 36 12.14 13.79 3.58
N THR A 37 12.11 14.23 4.83
CA THR A 37 12.70 13.55 6.00
C THR A 37 11.90 12.33 6.45
N TRP A 38 10.59 12.27 6.13
CA TRP A 38 9.71 11.17 6.56
C TRP A 38 10.19 9.79 6.06
N ILE A 39 10.80 9.73 4.89
CA ILE A 39 11.27 8.46 4.30
C ILE A 39 12.45 7.88 5.10
N GLU A 40 13.34 8.74 5.61
CA GLU A 40 14.52 8.33 6.38
C GLU A 40 14.09 7.86 7.78
N ASP A 41 13.20 8.59 8.43
CA ASP A 41 12.64 8.22 9.75
C ASP A 41 11.83 6.91 9.67
N THR A 42 11.03 6.74 8.60
CA THR A 42 10.17 5.56 8.42
C THR A 42 10.97 4.31 8.03
N ARG A 43 12.15 4.46 7.42
CA ARG A 43 13.01 3.33 7.02
C ARG A 43 13.41 2.46 8.21
N GLY A 44 13.81 3.08 9.33
CA GLY A 44 14.18 2.36 10.55
C GLY A 44 13.00 1.58 11.12
N MET A 45 11.84 2.22 11.25
CA MET A 45 10.62 1.58 11.74
C MET A 45 10.16 0.42 10.85
N LEU A 46 10.17 0.59 9.52
CA LEU A 46 9.80 -0.48 8.58
C LEU A 46 10.74 -1.68 8.67
N MET A 47 12.04 -1.44 8.88
CA MET A 47 13.01 -2.52 9.06
C MET A 47 12.73 -3.30 10.34
N VAL A 48 12.39 -2.61 11.44
CA VAL A 48 12.01 -3.25 12.71
C VAL A 48 10.75 -4.10 12.52
N VAL A 49 9.70 -3.56 11.89
CA VAL A 49 8.45 -4.30 11.67
C VAL A 49 8.69 -5.52 10.76
N ALA A 50 9.45 -5.36 9.67
CA ALA A 50 9.77 -6.47 8.77
C ALA A 50 10.57 -7.57 9.48
N THR A 51 11.56 -7.20 10.29
CA THR A 51 12.34 -8.15 11.10
C THR A 51 11.46 -8.87 12.11
N MET A 52 10.55 -8.15 12.78
CA MET A 52 9.61 -8.74 13.74
C MET A 52 8.66 -9.76 13.07
N ILE A 53 8.14 -9.46 11.87
CA ILE A 53 7.32 -10.41 11.12
C ILE A 53 8.14 -11.62 10.68
N SER A 54 9.38 -11.42 10.22
CA SER A 54 10.29 -12.52 9.88
C SER A 54 10.55 -13.42 11.09
N THR A 55 10.81 -12.83 12.26
CA THR A 55 10.98 -13.59 13.51
C THR A 55 9.71 -14.34 13.88
N ALA A 56 8.54 -13.70 13.85
CA ALA A 56 7.28 -14.35 14.21
C ALA A 56 6.93 -15.52 13.28
N THR A 57 7.15 -15.36 11.97
CA THR A 57 6.90 -16.42 10.98
C THR A 57 7.93 -17.56 11.08
N PHE A 58 9.19 -17.25 11.39
CA PHE A 58 10.20 -18.27 11.73
C PHE A 58 9.79 -19.07 12.97
N GLN A 59 9.36 -18.38 14.03
CA GLN A 59 8.89 -19.03 15.27
C GLN A 59 7.67 -19.93 15.01
N ALA A 60 6.72 -19.49 14.19
CA ALA A 60 5.55 -20.26 13.82
C ALA A 60 5.88 -21.50 12.96
N ALA A 61 7.01 -21.49 12.23
CA ALA A 61 7.47 -22.63 11.44
C ALA A 61 8.16 -23.69 12.31
N VAL A 62 8.99 -23.28 13.27
CA VAL A 62 9.71 -24.22 14.17
C VAL A 62 8.85 -24.68 15.34
N ASN A 63 7.81 -23.93 15.70
CA ASN A 63 6.79 -24.30 16.68
C ASN A 63 5.41 -24.30 16.01
N PRO A 64 5.08 -25.34 15.21
CA PRO A 64 3.84 -25.37 14.45
C PRO A 64 2.61 -25.40 15.37
N PRO A 65 1.45 -24.91 14.88
CA PRO A 65 0.17 -25.04 15.57
C PRO A 65 -0.11 -26.51 15.93
N GLY A 66 -0.50 -26.75 17.19
CA GLY A 66 -0.71 -28.09 17.73
C GLY A 66 0.57 -28.88 18.06
N GLY A 67 1.74 -28.25 17.95
CA GLY A 67 3.01 -28.80 18.40
C GLY A 67 3.62 -29.88 17.49
N VAL A 68 4.71 -30.46 17.97
CA VAL A 68 5.44 -31.54 17.30
C VAL A 68 5.20 -32.85 18.00
N CYS A 69 5.16 -33.94 17.23
CA CYS A 69 5.07 -35.29 17.79
C CYS A 69 6.35 -35.62 18.52
N GLU A 70 6.26 -36.09 19.76
CA GLU A 70 7.42 -36.56 20.53
C GLU A 70 7.67 -38.07 20.31
N TYR A 71 6.60 -38.86 20.33
CA TYR A 71 6.63 -40.31 20.12
C TYR A 71 5.27 -40.79 19.58
N GLY A 72 5.26 -41.62 18.53
CA GLY A 72 3.99 -42.16 18.02
C GLY A 72 4.13 -43.09 16.82
N GLU A 73 3.25 -44.10 16.75
CA GLU A 73 3.20 -45.05 15.63
C GLU A 73 2.75 -44.39 14.30
N LYS A 74 1.97 -43.31 14.38
CA LYS A 74 1.35 -42.63 13.23
C LYS A 74 2.07 -41.34 12.80
N CYS A 75 3.14 -40.95 13.51
CA CYS A 75 3.82 -39.68 13.29
C CYS A 75 5.31 -39.78 13.68
N PHE A 76 6.21 -39.31 12.80
CA PHE A 76 7.64 -39.26 13.10
C PHE A 76 7.96 -38.19 14.15
N PRO A 77 8.84 -38.48 15.14
CA PRO A 77 9.30 -37.48 16.10
C PRO A 77 9.80 -36.20 15.42
N GLY A 78 9.36 -35.04 15.91
CA GLY A 78 9.66 -33.72 15.35
C GLY A 78 8.75 -33.28 14.19
N SER A 79 7.85 -34.14 13.70
CA SER A 79 6.83 -33.75 12.71
C SER A 79 5.66 -33.02 13.36
N SER A 80 5.02 -32.10 12.65
CA SER A 80 3.81 -31.41 13.12
C SER A 80 2.67 -32.42 13.34
N VAL A 81 2.07 -32.42 14.53
CA VAL A 81 0.93 -33.30 14.87
C VAL A 81 -0.25 -32.98 13.95
N VAL A 82 -0.55 -31.70 13.80
CA VAL A 82 -1.68 -31.21 13.00
C VAL A 82 -1.51 -31.54 11.51
N ALA A 83 -0.27 -31.59 11.02
CA ALA A 83 0.00 -32.00 9.65
C ALA A 83 -0.41 -33.46 9.35
N THR A 84 -0.57 -34.31 10.37
CA THR A 84 -1.02 -35.70 10.18
C THR A 84 -2.55 -35.82 10.09
N VAL A 85 -3.28 -34.90 10.74
CA VAL A 85 -4.74 -34.94 10.88
C VAL A 85 -5.45 -33.98 9.92
N LEU A 86 -4.98 -32.73 9.83
CA LEU A 86 -5.58 -31.64 9.05
C LEU A 86 -4.58 -31.15 7.98
N LYS A 87 -4.27 -32.03 7.02
CA LYS A 87 -3.23 -31.79 6.00
C LYS A 87 -3.45 -30.52 5.19
N ASP A 88 -4.66 -30.31 4.68
CA ASP A 88 -4.94 -29.22 3.74
C ASP A 88 -4.86 -27.84 4.42
N ASP A 89 -5.47 -27.70 5.59
CA ASP A 89 -5.43 -26.46 6.37
C ASP A 89 -4.01 -26.16 6.87
N PHE A 90 -3.28 -27.20 7.29
CA PHE A 90 -1.88 -27.05 7.67
C PHE A 90 -1.01 -26.61 6.47
N PHE A 91 -1.26 -27.14 5.28
CA PHE A 91 -0.52 -26.75 4.08
C PHE A 91 -0.80 -25.28 3.70
N LEU A 92 -2.05 -24.83 3.80
CA LEU A 92 -2.40 -23.41 3.62
C LEU A 92 -1.72 -22.51 4.65
N PHE A 93 -1.70 -22.92 5.92
CA PHE A 93 -0.96 -22.22 6.97
C PHE A 93 0.53 -22.06 6.60
N VAL A 94 1.19 -23.14 6.18
CA VAL A 94 2.61 -23.13 5.79
C VAL A 94 2.85 -22.23 4.57
N ILE A 95 1.99 -22.26 3.55
CA ILE A 95 2.10 -21.39 2.37
C ILE A 95 2.06 -19.92 2.79
N PHE A 96 1.02 -19.51 3.51
CA PHE A 96 0.88 -18.10 3.91
C PHE A 96 2.02 -17.67 4.85
N ASN A 97 2.45 -18.54 5.76
CA ASN A 97 3.56 -18.24 6.67
C ASN A 97 4.87 -18.05 5.90
N THR A 98 5.15 -18.91 4.92
CA THR A 98 6.35 -18.85 4.09
C THR A 98 6.36 -17.63 3.19
N VAL A 99 5.22 -17.28 2.57
CA VAL A 99 5.09 -16.06 1.76
C VAL A 99 5.34 -14.82 2.64
N SER A 100 4.78 -14.77 3.84
CA SER A 100 5.04 -13.70 4.81
C SER A 100 6.52 -13.60 5.19
N PHE A 101 7.16 -14.73 5.49
CA PHE A 101 8.58 -14.79 5.83
C PHE A 101 9.48 -14.28 4.69
N ILE A 102 9.33 -14.82 3.47
CA ILE A 102 10.14 -14.43 2.32
C ILE A 102 9.92 -12.97 1.94
N ALA A 103 8.67 -12.50 1.96
CA ALA A 103 8.35 -11.10 1.66
C ALA A 103 8.95 -10.15 2.71
N SER A 104 8.88 -10.50 4.00
CA SER A 104 9.48 -9.71 5.09
C SER A 104 11.02 -9.64 5.02
N LEU A 105 11.69 -10.74 4.67
CA LEU A 105 13.12 -10.75 4.42
C LEU A 105 13.49 -9.91 3.20
N SER A 106 12.69 -9.98 2.13
CA SER A 106 12.88 -9.15 0.93
C SER A 106 12.79 -7.67 1.26
N VAL A 107 11.80 -7.26 2.07
CA VAL A 107 11.68 -5.88 2.58
C VAL A 107 12.91 -5.50 3.41
N THR A 108 13.37 -6.37 4.31
CA THR A 108 14.55 -6.12 5.15
C THR A 108 15.80 -5.95 4.30
N LEU A 109 16.04 -6.81 3.31
CA LEU A 109 17.19 -6.73 2.40
C LEU A 109 17.17 -5.43 1.57
N LEU A 110 15.99 -5.02 1.07
CA LEU A 110 15.84 -3.75 0.36
C LEU A 110 16.14 -2.54 1.26
N LEU A 111 15.72 -2.60 2.53
CA LEU A 111 15.94 -1.53 3.49
C LEU A 111 17.38 -1.50 4.01
N VAL A 112 18.03 -2.64 4.22
CA VAL A 112 19.43 -2.75 4.70
C VAL A 112 20.41 -2.40 3.58
N GLY A 113 20.14 -2.85 2.35
CA GLY A 113 21.00 -2.64 1.18
C GLY A 113 21.19 -1.18 0.75
N GLY A 114 20.63 -0.21 1.49
CA GLY A 114 20.88 1.21 1.25
C GLY A 114 20.30 1.71 -0.07
N PHE A 115 19.40 0.95 -0.70
CA PHE A 115 18.80 1.34 -1.97
C PHE A 115 18.13 2.71 -1.80
N PRO A 116 18.43 3.68 -2.67
CA PRO A 116 17.88 5.02 -2.54
C PRO A 116 16.36 4.95 -2.72
N LEU A 117 15.63 5.02 -1.60
CA LEU A 117 14.15 5.11 -1.52
C LEU A 117 13.60 6.38 -2.19
N ARG A 118 14.47 7.17 -2.82
CA ARG A 118 14.12 8.30 -3.67
C ARG A 118 13.43 7.87 -4.96
N ASN A 119 13.68 6.65 -5.45
CA ASN A 119 13.02 6.17 -6.67
C ASN A 119 11.58 5.71 -6.39
N ARG A 120 10.62 6.26 -7.15
CA ARG A 120 9.19 5.96 -6.98
C ARG A 120 8.85 4.48 -7.18
N VAL A 121 9.58 3.80 -8.07
CA VAL A 121 9.40 2.37 -8.31
C VAL A 121 9.80 1.55 -7.09
N ILE A 122 10.93 1.89 -6.45
CA ILE A 122 11.41 1.19 -5.25
C ILE A 122 10.42 1.39 -4.09
N MET A 123 9.94 2.62 -3.86
CA MET A 123 8.91 2.84 -2.84
C MET A 123 7.60 2.09 -3.14
N TRP A 124 7.22 2.01 -4.41
CA TRP A 124 6.03 1.27 -4.82
C TRP A 124 6.23 -0.24 -4.59
N LEU A 125 7.37 -0.80 -4.98
CA LEU A 125 7.71 -2.21 -4.73
C LEU A 125 7.78 -2.51 -3.22
N LEU A 126 8.42 -1.65 -2.42
CA LEU A 126 8.48 -1.76 -0.97
C LEU A 126 7.08 -1.76 -0.36
N SER A 127 6.20 -0.88 -0.82
CA SER A 127 4.81 -0.83 -0.37
C SER A 127 4.04 -2.08 -0.76
N MET A 128 4.21 -2.60 -1.98
CA MET A 128 3.55 -3.83 -2.43
C MET A 128 4.04 -5.05 -1.63
N ALA A 129 5.36 -5.15 -1.41
CA ALA A 129 5.96 -6.20 -0.61
C ALA A 129 5.49 -6.15 0.85
N MET A 130 5.38 -4.95 1.43
CA MET A 130 4.85 -4.78 2.78
C MET A 130 3.37 -5.16 2.88
N CYS A 131 2.54 -4.72 1.94
CA CYS A 131 1.13 -5.13 1.88
C CYS A 131 0.98 -6.64 1.73
N LEU A 132 1.77 -7.26 0.86
CA LEU A 132 1.80 -8.71 0.67
C LEU A 132 2.20 -9.42 1.98
N THR A 133 3.27 -8.96 2.63
CA THR A 133 3.76 -9.50 3.90
C THR A 133 2.67 -9.50 4.96
N VAL A 134 2.06 -8.34 5.23
CA VAL A 134 1.05 -8.21 6.30
C VAL A 134 -0.23 -8.95 5.95
N THR A 135 -0.63 -8.99 4.67
CA THR A 135 -1.79 -9.78 4.22
C THR A 135 -1.56 -11.26 4.43
N SER A 136 -0.39 -11.76 4.04
CA SER A 136 -0.04 -13.16 4.22
C SER A 136 0.03 -13.51 5.69
N MET A 137 0.61 -12.65 6.54
CA MET A 137 0.63 -12.81 7.99
C MET A 137 -0.78 -12.88 8.61
N ALA A 138 -1.70 -12.03 8.17
CA ALA A 138 -3.09 -12.06 8.62
C ALA A 138 -3.80 -13.36 8.24
N LEU A 139 -3.57 -13.86 7.01
CA LEU A 139 -4.09 -15.15 6.57
C LEU A 139 -3.48 -16.32 7.36
N THR A 140 -2.17 -16.27 7.64
CA THR A 140 -1.50 -17.24 8.52
C THR A 140 -2.13 -17.28 9.90
N TYR A 141 -2.40 -16.12 10.50
CA TYR A 141 -3.04 -16.03 11.81
C TYR A 141 -4.43 -16.67 11.81
N ILE A 142 -5.24 -16.37 10.80
CA ILE A 142 -6.57 -16.96 10.64
C ILE A 142 -6.49 -18.49 10.51
N GLN A 143 -5.59 -19.00 9.68
CA GLN A 143 -5.37 -20.45 9.54
C GLN A 143 -4.84 -21.09 10.82
N ALA A 144 -3.94 -20.41 11.56
CA ALA A 144 -3.47 -20.92 12.84
C ALA A 144 -4.63 -21.05 13.85
N LEU A 145 -5.58 -20.12 13.84
CA LEU A 145 -6.77 -20.20 14.69
C LEU A 145 -7.68 -21.38 14.34
N SER A 146 -7.90 -21.72 13.06
CA SER A 146 -8.66 -22.93 12.70
C SER A 146 -7.95 -24.19 13.14
N LEU A 147 -6.62 -24.25 13.05
CA LEU A 147 -5.85 -25.43 13.44
C LEU A 147 -5.82 -25.70 14.95
N VAL A 148 -5.99 -24.66 15.78
CA VAL A 148 -5.95 -24.76 17.24
C VAL A 148 -7.36 -24.89 17.85
N SER A 149 -8.40 -24.48 17.14
CA SER A 149 -9.77 -24.50 17.67
C SER A 149 -10.42 -25.89 17.52
N PRO A 150 -11.12 -26.41 18.54
CA PRO A 150 -11.85 -27.67 18.44
C PRO A 150 -13.02 -27.58 17.44
N ALA A 151 -13.38 -28.71 16.83
CA ALA A 151 -14.28 -28.82 15.68
C ALA A 151 -15.79 -28.75 16.01
N ASP A 152 -16.15 -28.37 17.24
CA ASP A 152 -17.52 -28.38 17.74
C ASP A 152 -18.35 -27.20 17.15
N ASP A 153 -19.54 -26.89 17.71
CA ASP A 153 -20.52 -25.84 17.30
C ASP A 153 -19.94 -24.42 17.02
N THR A 154 -18.64 -24.23 17.22
CA THR A 154 -17.86 -23.04 16.90
C THR A 154 -17.53 -22.84 15.42
N PHE A 155 -17.75 -23.82 14.52
CA PHE A 155 -17.44 -23.69 13.09
C PHE A 155 -18.16 -22.51 12.41
N GLU A 156 -19.46 -22.33 12.69
CA GLU A 156 -20.24 -21.19 12.17
C GLU A 156 -19.70 -19.84 12.66
N SER A 157 -19.25 -19.79 13.93
CA SER A 157 -18.61 -18.61 14.51
C SER A 157 -17.26 -18.31 13.84
N TYR A 158 -16.49 -19.35 13.50
CA TYR A 158 -15.22 -19.21 12.78
C TYR A 158 -15.42 -18.67 11.36
N VAL A 159 -16.35 -19.24 10.59
CA VAL A 159 -16.66 -18.76 9.23
C VAL A 159 -17.12 -17.30 9.24
N LYS A 160 -17.89 -16.90 10.26
CA LYS A 160 -18.31 -15.50 10.44
C LYS A 160 -17.13 -14.59 10.77
N MET A 161 -16.25 -14.98 11.70
CA MET A 161 -15.04 -14.23 12.04
C MET A 161 -14.08 -14.11 10.85
N PHE A 162 -13.92 -15.18 10.07
CA PHE A 162 -13.14 -15.21 8.83
C PHE A 162 -13.67 -14.17 7.83
N LYS A 163 -14.98 -14.21 7.53
CA LYS A 163 -15.62 -13.30 6.58
C LYS A 163 -15.49 -11.83 7.00
N ILE A 164 -15.72 -11.52 8.28
CA ILE A 164 -15.57 -10.15 8.80
C ILE A 164 -14.12 -9.68 8.67
N SER A 165 -13.16 -10.51 9.09
CA SER A 165 -11.72 -10.18 9.04
C SER A 165 -11.24 -9.94 7.62
N VAL A 166 -11.63 -10.81 6.67
CA VAL A 166 -11.33 -10.63 5.24
C VAL A 166 -12.00 -9.37 4.69
N GLY A 167 -13.24 -9.08 5.07
CA GLY A 167 -13.95 -7.85 4.67
C GLY A 167 -13.25 -6.57 5.14
N VAL A 168 -12.86 -6.51 6.41
CA VAL A 168 -12.10 -5.38 6.96
C VAL A 168 -10.74 -5.25 6.27
N TRP A 169 -10.04 -6.37 6.08
CA TRP A 169 -8.71 -6.37 5.46
C TRP A 169 -8.74 -5.93 4.00
N THR A 170 -9.71 -6.43 3.23
CA THR A 170 -9.91 -6.01 1.83
C THR A 170 -10.26 -4.54 1.71
N ALA A 171 -11.11 -4.00 2.60
CA ALA A 171 -11.39 -2.57 2.64
C ALA A 171 -10.13 -1.72 2.93
N LEU A 172 -9.28 -2.16 3.88
CA LEU A 172 -8.00 -1.50 4.18
C LEU A 172 -7.06 -1.52 2.96
N LEU A 173 -6.90 -2.67 2.30
CA LEU A 173 -6.06 -2.77 1.10
C LEU A 173 -6.58 -1.88 -0.04
N LEU A 174 -7.89 -1.79 -0.23
CA LEU A 174 -8.50 -0.92 -1.23
C LEU A 174 -8.24 0.55 -0.95
N THR A 175 -8.30 1.00 0.31
CA THR A 175 -7.98 2.40 0.66
C THR A 175 -6.51 2.73 0.41
N ILE A 176 -5.59 1.83 0.79
CA ILE A 176 -4.15 1.98 0.52
C ILE A 176 -3.89 2.00 -1.00
N ALA A 177 -4.45 1.04 -1.73
CA ALA A 177 -4.33 0.96 -3.18
C ALA A 177 -4.88 2.23 -3.85
N ALA A 178 -6.03 2.75 -3.41
CA ALA A 178 -6.58 4.02 -3.87
C ALA A 178 -5.58 5.17 -3.66
N ILE A 179 -4.97 5.29 -2.48
CA ILE A 179 -3.98 6.35 -2.18
C ILE A 179 -2.75 6.25 -3.11
N HIS A 180 -2.21 5.05 -3.31
CA HIS A 180 -1.05 4.83 -4.19
C HIS A 180 -1.39 5.00 -5.68
N THR A 181 -2.56 4.53 -6.11
CA THR A 181 -3.05 4.70 -7.48
C THR A 181 -3.45 6.12 -7.79
N ILE A 182 -3.86 6.95 -6.82
CA ILE A 182 -4.10 8.39 -7.01
C ILE A 182 -2.78 9.15 -7.17
N ARG A 183 -1.70 8.75 -6.48
CA ARG A 183 -0.38 9.41 -6.55
C ARG A 183 0.30 9.31 -7.92
N LEU A 184 0.11 8.19 -8.62
CA LEU A 184 0.73 7.93 -9.94
C LEU A 184 0.20 8.85 -11.07
N PRO A 185 -1.12 8.96 -11.34
CA PRO A 185 -1.68 9.83 -12.37
C PRO A 185 -1.49 11.30 -12.04
N ILE A 186 -1.50 11.68 -10.76
CA ILE A 186 -1.18 13.05 -10.35
C ILE A 186 0.27 13.42 -10.69
N TRP A 187 1.21 12.50 -10.52
CA TRP A 187 2.58 12.73 -10.95
C TRP A 187 2.72 12.72 -12.47
N LEU A 188 2.04 11.78 -13.14
CA LEU A 188 2.08 11.66 -14.59
C LEU A 188 1.50 12.92 -15.23
N SER A 189 0.40 13.45 -14.70
CA SER A 189 -0.20 14.71 -15.15
C SER A 189 0.72 15.90 -14.92
N ARG A 190 1.45 15.98 -13.78
CA ARG A 190 2.50 17.00 -13.58
C ARG A 190 3.64 16.87 -14.60
N LYS A 191 4.10 15.64 -14.88
CA LYS A 191 5.20 15.38 -15.82
C LYS A 191 4.79 15.74 -17.25
N LEU A 192 3.59 15.34 -17.66
CA LEU A 192 2.99 15.69 -18.94
C LEU A 192 2.77 17.19 -19.04
N TRP A 193 2.19 17.82 -18.01
CA TRP A 193 1.98 19.26 -17.97
C TRP A 193 3.27 20.06 -18.10
N ARG A 194 4.36 19.67 -17.44
CA ARG A 194 5.65 20.34 -17.62
C ARG A 194 6.12 20.31 -19.08
N ARG A 195 5.91 19.20 -19.79
CA ARG A 195 6.21 19.10 -21.23
C ARG A 195 5.26 19.95 -22.08
N PHE A 196 3.97 19.96 -21.75
CA PHE A 196 2.95 20.71 -22.50
C PHE A 196 2.94 22.22 -22.19
N LYS A 197 3.40 22.66 -21.00
CA LYS A 197 3.43 24.07 -20.59
C LYS A 197 4.21 24.92 -21.61
N HIS A 198 5.21 24.37 -22.27
CA HIS A 198 5.96 25.09 -23.30
C HIS A 198 5.18 25.34 -24.59
N LYS A 199 4.17 24.51 -24.92
CA LYS A 199 3.30 24.69 -26.09
C LYS A 199 2.12 25.64 -25.85
N ILE A 200 1.93 26.12 -24.61
CA ILE A 200 0.81 27.00 -24.23
C ILE A 200 1.12 28.47 -24.58
N PRO A 201 0.16 29.23 -25.18
CA PRO A 201 0.33 30.65 -25.49
C PRO A 201 0.59 31.51 -24.23
N LYS A 202 1.37 32.59 -24.39
CA LYS A 202 1.85 33.44 -23.29
C LYS A 202 0.71 34.02 -22.43
N SER A 203 -0.40 34.43 -23.04
CA SER A 203 -1.56 34.99 -22.31
C SER A 203 -2.15 33.99 -21.31
N LEU A 204 -2.25 32.71 -21.68
CA LEU A 204 -2.77 31.66 -20.80
C LEU A 204 -1.81 31.33 -19.65
N ARG A 205 -0.51 31.35 -19.94
CA ARG A 205 0.54 31.12 -18.93
C ARG A 205 0.44 32.13 -17.80
N ASN A 206 0.25 33.40 -18.12
CA ASN A 206 0.13 34.48 -17.14
C ASN A 206 -1.09 34.31 -16.21
N VAL A 207 -2.22 33.84 -16.75
CA VAL A 207 -3.44 33.54 -15.95
C VAL A 207 -3.21 32.35 -15.01
N ILE A 208 -2.51 31.31 -15.49
CA ILE A 208 -2.19 30.14 -14.66
C ILE A 208 -1.26 30.55 -13.51
N ASP A 209 -0.21 31.29 -13.82
CA ASP A 209 0.78 31.70 -12.82
C ASP A 209 0.16 32.64 -11.77
N SER A 210 -0.77 33.55 -12.15
CA SER A 210 -1.49 34.42 -11.19
C SER A 210 -2.43 33.66 -10.26
N LEU A 211 -3.13 32.63 -10.76
CA LEU A 211 -4.00 31.77 -9.94
C LEU A 211 -3.19 30.91 -8.95
N VAL A 212 -2.02 30.44 -9.37
CA VAL A 212 -1.10 29.69 -8.51
C VAL A 212 -0.57 30.59 -7.39
N ASP A 213 -0.16 31.82 -7.70
CA ASP A 213 0.32 32.77 -6.70
C ASP A 213 -0.77 33.20 -5.71
N SER A 214 -1.99 33.45 -6.19
CA SER A 214 -3.16 33.73 -5.34
C SER A 214 -3.48 32.58 -4.39
N SER A 215 -3.43 31.34 -4.87
CA SER A 215 -3.62 30.13 -4.06
C SER A 215 -2.53 29.99 -2.98
N LYS A 216 -1.27 30.28 -3.33
CA LYS A 216 -0.11 30.18 -2.43
C LYS A 216 -0.15 31.27 -1.35
N ALA A 217 -0.56 32.49 -1.69
CA ALA A 217 -0.74 33.59 -0.76
C ALA A 217 -1.83 33.29 0.28
N ARG A 218 -2.97 32.75 -0.15
CA ARG A 218 -4.08 32.33 0.74
C ARG A 218 -3.68 31.22 1.72
N HIS A 219 -2.71 30.39 1.36
CA HIS A 219 -2.23 29.32 2.24
C HIS A 219 -1.23 29.80 3.29
N ARG A 220 -0.50 30.90 3.03
CA ARG A 220 0.40 31.54 4.01
C ARG A 220 -0.39 32.30 5.09
N THR A 221 -1.50 32.94 4.73
CA THR A 221 -2.33 33.68 5.68
C THR A 221 -3.16 32.80 6.62
N LYS A 222 -3.30 31.50 6.35
CA LYS A 222 -3.98 30.53 7.23
C LYS A 222 -3.04 29.74 8.14
N LYS A 223 -1.73 30.03 8.09
CA LYS A 223 -0.70 29.38 8.92
C LYS A 223 -0.26 30.24 10.11
N PHE A 224 -0.89 31.39 10.27
CA PHE A 224 -0.87 32.28 11.43
C PHE A 224 -2.29 32.32 11.99
#